data_AF-A0A925SHV7-F1
#
_entry.id   AF-A0A925SHV7-F1
#
_cell.length_a   1.000
_cell.length_b   1.000
_cell.length_c   1.000
_cell.angle_alpha   90.00
_cell.angle_beta   90.00
_cell.angle_gamma   90.00
#
_symmetry.space_group_name_H-M   'P 1'
#
loop_
_entity.id
_entity.type
_entity.pdbx_description
1 polymer ?
#
loop_
_entity_poly.entity_id
_entity_poly.type
_entity_poly.pdbx_seq_one_letter_code
_entity_poly.pdbx_strand_id
1 'polypeptide(L)'
;MNLWLIVIVAGALTFLIRLSFISLLADWDMPHIVRQALHFVPPAVLTAIVFPELLMSNGDLALSADNYRLMAGLAAIGVAWKVKKIMPTIVAGMAVLWLLQACA
;
A
#
# COMPACT_ATOMS: atom_id res chain seq x y z
N MET A 1 16.31 -27.70 13.73
CA MET A 1 15.87 -27.38 12.36
C MET A 1 16.72 -26.20 11.88
N ASN A 2 17.68 -26.42 10.98
CA ASN A 2 18.63 -25.38 10.58
C ASN A 2 17.91 -24.29 9.78
N LEU A 3 18.06 -23.02 10.19
CA LEU A 3 17.48 -21.85 9.51
C LEU A 3 17.72 -21.86 8.00
N TRP A 4 18.87 -22.37 7.56
CA TRP A 4 19.21 -22.58 6.16
C TRP A 4 18.21 -23.45 5.39
N LEU A 5 17.70 -24.52 6.00
CA LEU A 5 16.71 -25.40 5.38
C LEU A 5 15.37 -24.67 5.20
N ILE A 6 14.97 -23.83 6.18
CA ILE A 6 13.75 -23.01 6.09
C ILE A 6 13.88 -21.98 4.98
N VAL A 7 15.02 -21.29 4.87
CA VAL A 7 15.26 -20.28 3.84
C VAL A 7 15.22 -20.90 2.44
N ILE A 8 15.87 -22.06 2.24
CA ILE A 8 15.87 -22.75 0.95
C ILE A 8 14.46 -23.23 0.59
N VAL A 9 13.75 -23.86 1.51
CA VAL A 9 12.38 -24.35 1.28
C VAL A 9 11.42 -23.19 1.01
N ALA A 10 11.45 -22.14 1.82
CA ALA A 10 10.60 -20.97 1.63
C ALA A 10 10.91 -20.25 0.31
N GLY A 11 12.19 -20.09 -0.04
CA GLY A 11 12.62 -19.53 -1.32
C GLY A 11 12.13 -20.35 -2.50
N ALA A 12 12.33 -21.67 -2.47
CA ALA A 12 11.86 -22.58 -3.51
C ALA A 12 10.34 -22.57 -3.65
N LEU A 13 9.60 -22.57 -2.54
CA LEU A 13 8.13 -22.53 -2.54
C LEU A 13 7.61 -21.22 -3.14
N THR A 14 8.19 -20.08 -2.74
CA THR A 14 7.82 -18.76 -3.28
C THR A 14 8.10 -18.69 -4.79
N PHE A 15 9.24 -19.23 -5.21
CA PHE A 15 9.62 -19.28 -6.61
C PHE A 15 8.67 -20.18 -7.41
N LEU A 16 8.34 -21.36 -6.89
CA LEU A 16 7.38 -22.28 -7.50
C LEU A 16 5.99 -21.68 -7.66
N ILE A 17 5.47 -20.97 -6.65
CA ILE A 17 4.17 -20.30 -6.73
C ILE A 17 4.19 -19.23 -7.84
N ARG A 18 5.24 -18.40 -7.89
CA ARG A 18 5.38 -17.36 -8.91
C ARG A 18 5.57 -17.94 -10.31
N LEU A 19 6.38 -19.00 -10.42
CA LEU A 19 6.69 -19.66 -11.69
C LEU A 19 5.53 -20.50 -12.20
N SER A 20 4.72 -21.08 -11.31
CA SER A 20 3.44 -21.71 -11.65
C SER A 20 2.52 -20.70 -12.32
N PHE A 21 2.33 -19.51 -11.72
CA PHE A 21 1.54 -18.44 -12.35
C PHE A 21 2.11 -17.98 -13.70
N ILE A 22 3.42 -17.88 -13.86
CA ILE A 22 4.03 -17.44 -15.13
C ILE A 22 3.96 -18.54 -16.20
N SER A 23 4.21 -19.80 -15.82
CA SER A 23 4.26 -20.93 -16.74
C SER A 23 2.89 -21.44 -17.15
N LEU A 24 1.89 -21.47 -16.25
CA LEU A 24 0.51 -21.82 -16.62
C LEU A 24 -0.13 -20.75 -17.52
N LEU A 25 0.29 -19.49 -17.34
CA LEU A 25 -0.26 -18.33 -18.04
C LEU A 25 0.49 -18.01 -19.34
N ALA A 26 1.63 -18.66 -19.58
CA ALA A 26 2.39 -18.53 -20.82
C ALA A 26 1.68 -19.20 -22.01
N ASP A 27 0.93 -20.28 -21.77
CA ASP A 27 0.21 -21.02 -22.81
C ASP A 27 -1.25 -20.58 -23.00
N TRP A 28 -1.81 -19.80 -22.06
CA TRP A 28 -3.17 -19.26 -22.17
C TRP A 28 -3.11 -17.81 -22.62
N ASP A 29 -3.61 -17.51 -23.83
CA ASP A 29 -3.84 -16.15 -24.34
C ASP A 29 -4.56 -15.33 -23.27
N MET A 30 -3.80 -14.48 -22.57
CA MET A 30 -4.30 -13.83 -21.36
C MET A 30 -5.48 -12.93 -21.73
N PRO A 31 -6.70 -13.17 -21.23
CA PRO A 31 -7.84 -12.35 -21.57
C PRO A 31 -7.53 -10.90 -21.17
N HIS A 32 -7.82 -9.95 -22.06
CA HIS A 32 -7.47 -8.53 -21.87
C HIS A 32 -7.90 -7.99 -20.50
N ILE A 33 -9.04 -8.48 -19.99
CA ILE A 33 -9.62 -8.16 -18.67
C ILE A 33 -8.67 -8.54 -17.52
N VAL A 34 -8.06 -9.73 -17.57
CA VAL A 34 -7.19 -10.23 -16.48
C VAL A 34 -5.88 -9.45 -16.47
N ARG A 35 -5.30 -9.17 -17.64
CA ARG A 35 -4.10 -8.33 -17.76
C ARG A 35 -4.34 -6.91 -17.24
N GLN A 36 -5.50 -6.34 -17.58
CA GLN A 36 -5.90 -5.03 -17.08
C GLN A 36 -6.10 -5.04 -15.56
N ALA A 37 -6.77 -6.06 -15.01
CA ALA A 37 -6.97 -6.20 -13.57
C ALA A 37 -5.63 -6.31 -12.83
N LEU A 38 -4.66 -7.11 -13.32
CA LEU A 38 -3.33 -7.24 -12.71
C LEU A 38 -2.58 -5.92 -12.62
N HIS A 39 -2.71 -5.03 -13.60
CA HIS A 39 -2.08 -3.71 -13.56
C HIS A 39 -2.65 -2.81 -12.45
N PHE A 40 -3.90 -3.02 -12.06
CA PHE A 40 -4.55 -2.29 -10.96
C PHE A 40 -4.33 -2.94 -9.58
N VAL A 41 -3.83 -4.17 -9.51
CA VAL A 41 -3.56 -4.85 -8.22
C VAL A 41 -2.59 -4.04 -7.34
N PRO A 42 -1.40 -3.62 -7.81
CA PRO A 42 -0.47 -2.89 -6.96
C PRO A 42 -1.05 -1.60 -6.33
N PRO A 43 -1.66 -0.66 -7.10
CA PRO A 43 -2.25 0.53 -6.49
C PRO A 43 -3.47 0.22 -5.61
N ALA A 44 -4.29 -0.78 -5.96
CA ALA A 44 -5.44 -1.17 -5.14
C ALA A 44 -5.02 -1.72 -3.78
N VAL A 45 -3.99 -2.58 -3.74
CA VAL A 45 -3.46 -3.15 -2.49
C VAL A 45 -2.85 -2.05 -1.62
N LEU A 46 -2.04 -1.14 -2.20
CA LEU A 46 -1.49 -0.02 -1.43
C LEU A 46 -2.60 0.85 -0.83
N THR A 47 -3.64 1.14 -1.61
CA THR A 47 -4.81 1.90 -1.12
C THR A 47 -5.52 1.14 0.00
N ALA A 48 -5.73 -0.17 -0.15
CA ALA A 48 -6.42 -1.00 0.84
C ALA A 48 -5.64 -1.13 2.17
N ILE A 49 -4.31 -1.00 2.14
CA ILE A 49 -3.48 -1.00 3.36
C ILE A 49 -3.51 0.38 4.03
N VAL A 50 -3.34 1.46 3.26
CA VAL A 50 -3.25 2.83 3.80
C VAL A 50 -4.60 3.36 4.28
N PHE A 51 -5.69 3.03 3.57
CA PHE A 51 -7.04 3.51 3.89
C PHE A 51 -7.50 3.22 5.32
N PRO A 52 -7.50 1.95 5.82
CA PRO A 52 -7.85 1.68 7.20
C PRO A 52 -6.86 2.30 8.18
N GLU A 53 -5.57 2.39 7.80
CA GLU A 53 -4.55 3.02 8.64
C GLU A 53 -4.82 4.50 8.90
N LEU A 54 -5.46 5.19 7.95
CA LEU A 54 -5.89 6.59 8.10
C LEU A 54 -7.18 6.71 8.94
N LEU A 55 -8.13 5.80 8.76
CA LEU A 55 -9.47 5.85 9.36
C LEU A 55 -9.54 5.29 10.80
N MET A 56 -8.71 4.30 11.12
CA MET A 56 -8.69 3.67 12.44
C MET A 56 -7.57 4.25 13.31
N SER A 57 -7.93 4.74 14.49
CA SER A 57 -6.99 5.12 15.54
C SER A 57 -7.26 4.25 16.75
N ASN A 58 -6.26 3.48 17.19
CA ASN A 58 -6.35 2.60 18.36
C ASN A 58 -7.53 1.61 18.39
N GLY A 59 -7.98 1.13 17.22
CA GLY A 59 -9.04 0.11 17.12
C GLY A 59 -10.47 0.67 17.09
N ASP A 60 -10.66 1.97 17.27
CA ASP A 60 -11.96 2.65 17.11
C ASP A 60 -12.01 3.49 15.83
N LEU A 61 -13.24 3.64 15.30
CA LEU A 61 -13.54 4.54 14.17
C LEU A 61 -13.43 5.99 14.63
N ALA A 62 -12.20 6.50 14.66
CA ALA A 62 -11.89 7.88 15.00
C ALA A 62 -12.14 8.81 13.80
N LEU A 63 -13.41 8.92 13.41
CA LEU A 63 -13.95 9.95 12.49
C LEU A 63 -14.10 11.31 13.20
N SER A 64 -13.22 11.60 14.15
CA SER A 64 -13.21 12.86 14.90
C SER A 64 -12.05 13.74 14.41
N ALA A 65 -12.23 15.06 14.44
CA ALA A 65 -11.22 16.04 14.04
C ALA A 65 -9.93 16.00 14.90
N ASP A 66 -9.92 15.21 15.97
CA ASP A 66 -8.76 14.92 16.80
C ASP A 66 -7.82 13.85 16.18
N ASN A 67 -8.26 13.16 15.12
CA ASN A 67 -7.41 12.20 14.44
C ASN A 67 -6.45 12.92 13.47
N TYR A 68 -5.31 13.35 14.00
CA TYR A 68 -4.25 14.04 13.27
C TYR A 68 -3.77 13.27 12.03
N ARG A 69 -3.85 11.92 12.02
CA ARG A 69 -3.47 11.09 10.87
C ARG A 69 -4.43 11.25 9.71
N LEU A 70 -5.72 11.39 9.99
CA LEU A 70 -6.78 11.57 9.00
C LEU A 70 -6.67 12.95 8.33
N MET A 71 -6.43 14.00 9.13
CA MET A 71 -6.16 15.35 8.62
C MET A 71 -4.86 15.44 7.81
N ALA A 72 -3.78 14.80 8.26
CA ALA A 72 -2.54 14.71 7.51
C ALA A 72 -2.71 13.94 6.18
N GLY A 73 -3.50 12.85 6.18
CA GLY A 73 -3.86 12.10 4.99
C GLY A 73 -4.65 12.93 3.98
N LEU A 74 -5.66 13.68 4.42
CA LEU A 74 -6.43 14.58 3.56
C LEU A 74 -5.56 15.69 2.97
N ALA A 75 -4.67 16.29 3.76
CA ALA A 75 -3.73 17.30 3.27
C ALA A 75 -2.76 16.69 2.25
N ALA A 76 -2.25 15.48 2.50
CA ALA A 76 -1.39 14.75 1.57
C ALA A 76 -2.12 14.46 0.24
N ILE A 77 -3.40 14.04 0.28
CA ILE A 77 -4.22 13.84 -0.92
C ILE A 77 -4.38 15.15 -1.70
N GLY A 78 -4.65 16.26 -1.03
CA GLY A 78 -4.76 17.58 -1.66
C GLY A 78 -3.46 18.02 -2.35
N VAL A 79 -2.31 17.80 -1.70
CA VAL A 79 -1.00 18.10 -2.29
C VAL A 79 -0.66 17.14 -3.43
N ALA A 80 -0.98 15.85 -3.30
CA ALA A 80 -0.78 14.86 -4.34
C ALA A 80 -1.53 15.24 -5.62
N TRP A 81 -2.78 15.72 -5.48
CA TRP A 81 -3.59 16.12 -6.63
C TRP A 81 -3.00 17.34 -7.37
N LYS A 82 -2.45 18.29 -6.62
CA LYS A 82 -1.88 19.52 -7.18
C LYS A 82 -0.47 19.33 -7.75
N VAL A 83 0.39 18.58 -7.06
CA VAL A 83 1.83 18.53 -7.35
C VAL A 83 2.21 17.32 -8.22
N LYS A 84 1.40 16.24 -8.24
CA LYS A 84 1.63 15.01 -9.03
C LYS A 84 3.05 14.41 -8.90
N LYS A 85 3.79 14.75 -7.84
CA LYS A 85 5.15 14.25 -7.54
C LYS A 85 5.16 13.63 -6.15
N ILE A 86 5.82 12.49 -6.02
CA ILE A 86 5.82 11.68 -4.79
C ILE A 86 6.51 12.43 -3.64
N MET A 87 7.69 12.98 -3.87
CA MET A 87 8.47 13.67 -2.82
C MET A 87 7.72 14.81 -2.12
N PRO A 88 7.17 15.82 -2.82
CA PRO A 88 6.46 16.91 -2.16
C PRO A 88 5.18 16.45 -1.45
N THR A 89 4.53 15.37 -1.91
CA THR A 89 3.39 14.77 -1.21
C THR A 89 3.80 14.19 0.14
N ILE A 90 4.91 13.44 0.18
CA ILE A 90 5.43 12.87 1.44
C ILE A 90 5.83 13.99 2.39
N VAL A 91 6.60 14.96 1.91
CA VAL A 91 7.07 16.09 2.73
C VAL A 91 5.89 16.90 3.29
N ALA A 92 4.88 17.20 2.49
CA ALA A 92 3.72 17.93 2.96
C ALA A 92 2.88 17.12 3.96
N GLY A 93 2.65 15.83 3.71
CA GLY A 93 1.95 14.94 4.63
C GLY A 93 2.66 14.85 5.99
N MET A 94 3.98 14.66 5.98
CA MET A 94 4.79 14.63 7.20
C MET A 94 4.79 15.99 7.92
N ALA A 95 4.92 17.10 7.19
CA ALA A 95 4.89 18.43 7.79
C ALA A 95 3.56 18.73 8.48
N VAL A 96 2.43 18.38 7.85
CA VAL A 96 1.10 18.54 8.46
C VAL A 96 0.95 17.64 9.68
N LEU A 97 1.39 16.39 9.60
CA LEU A 97 1.33 15.46 10.73
C LEU A 97 2.14 15.98 11.92
N TRP A 98 3.37 16.45 11.69
CA TRP A 98 4.21 17.02 12.75
C TRP A 98 3.67 18.32 13.32
N LEU A 99 3.12 19.22 12.49
CA LEU A 99 2.48 20.44 12.97
C LEU A 99 1.28 20.12 13.87
N LEU A 100 0.48 19.14 13.48
CA LEU A 100 -0.68 18.71 14.25
C LEU A 100 -0.27 18.00 15.55
N GLN A 101 0.74 17.13 15.52
CA GLN A 101 1.28 16.49 16.72
C GLN A 101 1.96 17.47 17.68
N ALA A 102 2.61 18.52 17.17
CA ALA A 102 3.27 19.53 18.00
C ALA A 102 2.27 20.50 18.66
N CYS A 103 1.04 20.58 18.15
CA CYS A 103 -0.02 21.44 18.68
C CYS A 103 -0.96 20.73 19.66
N ALA A 104 -0.79 19.41 19.86
CA ALA A 104 -1.54 18.55 20.77
C ALA A 104 -0.74 18.22 22.02
#